data_AF-A0A2M7Q9A5-F1
#
_entry.id   AF-A0A2M7Q9A5-F1
#
_cell.length_a   1.000
_cell.length_b   1.000
_cell.length_c   1.000
_cell.angle_alpha   90.00
_cell.angle_beta   90.00
_cell.angle_gamma   90.00
#
_symmetry.space_group_name_H-M   'P 1'
#
loop_
_entity.id
_entity.type
_entity.pdbx_description
1 polymer ?
#
loop_
_entity_poly.entity_id
_entity_poly.type
_entity_poly.pdbx_seq_one_letter_code
_entity_poly.pdbx_strand_id
1 'polypeptide(L)'
;DILITSPNPKKVIDYFTVMPGVVKIWGKGPTKASVRLSVGVGIDVDLRVLPNSQFGSALQYFTGSKEHNIILRKIAIDKGLKLNEYGLFRGPKMIAGRTEKEVYAALKMDYIEPELRENQGEIEAALRQARGKPNGLPKIIGYKDILGDLHCHSNWDGGNNSIEEMAKTAQKMGYQYIGIADHTKFLRIENGLNEKQLIERNKEIDKINKKFQASGSKFQVLKGCEANIMADGS
;
A
#
# COMPACT_ATOMS: atom_id res chain seq x y z
N ASP A 1 9.65 -9.54 3.50
CA ASP A 1 9.86 -9.91 4.92
C ASP A 1 8.54 -9.93 5.68
N ILE A 2 8.45 -10.76 6.71
CA ILE A 2 7.32 -10.85 7.66
C ILE A 2 7.88 -10.86 9.08
N LEU A 3 7.28 -10.05 9.96
CA LEU A 3 7.62 -9.99 11.38
C LEU A 3 6.48 -10.55 12.23
N ILE A 4 6.81 -11.40 13.20
CA ILE A 4 5.84 -12.03 14.10
C ILE A 4 6.33 -11.90 15.56
N THR A 5 5.39 -11.73 16.49
CA THR A 5 5.66 -11.90 17.92
C THR A 5 5.09 -13.23 18.43
N SER A 6 5.88 -14.00 19.18
CA SER A 6 5.39 -15.23 19.81
C SER A 6 6.21 -15.60 21.04
N PRO A 7 5.58 -16.12 22.11
CA PRO A 7 6.31 -16.72 23.24
C PRO A 7 6.96 -18.08 22.87
N ASN A 8 6.59 -18.68 21.72
CA ASN A 8 7.19 -19.93 21.24
C ASN A 8 7.68 -19.79 19.78
N PRO A 9 8.85 -19.17 19.56
CA PRO A 9 9.41 -18.93 18.23
C PRO A 9 9.62 -20.22 17.43
N LYS A 10 10.13 -21.27 18.09
CA LYS A 10 10.41 -22.55 17.43
C LYS A 10 9.15 -23.15 16.80
N LYS A 11 8.02 -23.14 17.51
CA LYS A 11 6.75 -23.68 16.98
C LYS A 11 6.28 -22.91 15.73
N VAL A 12 6.44 -21.58 15.72
CA VAL A 12 6.10 -20.75 14.57
C VAL A 12 7.01 -21.06 13.38
N ILE A 13 8.32 -21.12 13.60
CA ILE A 13 9.29 -21.43 12.55
C ILE A 13 9.06 -22.82 11.98
N ASP A 14 8.88 -23.83 12.84
CA ASP A 14 8.63 -25.20 12.41
C ASP A 14 7.41 -25.28 11.49
N TYR A 15 6.29 -24.66 11.90
CA TYR A 15 5.08 -24.56 11.08
C TYR A 15 5.32 -23.83 9.75
N PHE A 16 5.92 -22.64 9.80
CA PHE A 16 6.19 -21.82 8.62
C PHE A 16 7.03 -22.57 7.57
N THR A 17 8.01 -23.37 8.00
CA THR A 17 8.88 -24.11 7.08
C THR A 17 8.25 -25.34 6.44
N VAL A 18 7.09 -25.80 6.91
CA VAL A 18 6.38 -26.98 6.39
C VAL A 18 4.96 -26.67 5.92
N MET A 19 4.56 -25.39 5.91
CA MET A 19 3.22 -25.00 5.50
C MET A 19 2.98 -25.31 4.02
N PRO A 20 1.72 -25.56 3.61
CA PRO A 20 1.38 -25.78 2.21
C PRO A 20 1.91 -24.67 1.30
N GLY A 21 2.50 -25.06 0.17
CA GLY A 21 3.10 -24.14 -0.80
C GLY A 21 4.58 -23.84 -0.57
N VAL A 22 5.20 -24.23 0.55
CA VAL A 22 6.66 -24.17 0.68
C VAL A 22 7.30 -25.21 -0.24
N VAL A 23 8.13 -24.74 -1.17
CA VAL A 23 8.84 -25.60 -2.14
C VAL A 23 10.34 -25.67 -1.89
N LYS A 24 10.90 -24.71 -1.15
CA LYS A 24 12.31 -24.72 -0.76
C LYS A 24 12.52 -23.98 0.55
N ILE A 25 13.46 -24.48 1.37
CA ILE A 25 13.94 -23.78 2.57
C ILE A 25 15.35 -23.28 2.26
N TRP A 26 15.53 -21.96 2.27
CA TRP A 26 16.83 -21.32 2.12
C TRP A 26 17.63 -21.32 3.41
N GLY A 27 16.93 -21.12 4.53
CA GLY A 27 17.53 -21.14 5.86
C GLY A 27 16.48 -21.33 6.94
N LYS A 28 16.86 -22.03 8.01
CA LYS A 28 16.00 -22.29 9.17
C LYS A 28 16.83 -22.15 10.44
N GLY A 29 16.45 -21.21 11.29
CA GLY A 29 17.01 -21.00 12.62
C GLY A 29 15.93 -20.96 13.70
N PRO A 30 16.29 -20.75 14.97
CA PRO A 30 15.34 -20.80 16.08
C PRO A 30 14.30 -19.65 16.07
N THR A 31 14.65 -18.51 15.47
CA THR A 31 13.83 -17.28 15.45
C THR A 31 13.72 -16.64 14.07
N LYS A 32 14.34 -17.24 13.04
CA LYS A 32 14.30 -16.74 11.67
C LYS A 32 14.29 -17.90 10.69
N ALA A 33 13.55 -17.75 9.60
CA ALA A 33 13.55 -18.70 8.49
C ALA A 33 13.29 -17.99 7.18
N SER A 34 13.81 -18.58 6.11
CA SER A 34 13.70 -18.08 4.74
C SER A 34 13.24 -19.24 3.87
N VAL A 35 12.12 -19.07 3.18
CA VAL A 35 11.52 -20.11 2.34
C VAL A 35 11.15 -19.57 0.98
N ARG A 36 11.01 -20.45 -0.01
CA ARG A 36 10.37 -20.15 -1.28
C ARG A 36 8.97 -20.76 -1.30
N LEU A 37 7.98 -19.94 -1.62
CA LEU A 37 6.59 -20.37 -1.82
C LEU A 37 6.31 -20.63 -3.31
N SER A 38 5.37 -21.52 -3.61
CA SER A 38 4.92 -21.85 -4.97
C SER A 38 3.88 -20.88 -5.54
N VAL A 39 3.64 -19.74 -4.90
CA VAL A 39 2.64 -18.76 -5.34
C VAL A 39 3.16 -18.00 -6.56
N GLY A 40 2.41 -18.02 -7.67
CA GLY A 40 2.80 -17.37 -8.92
C GLY A 40 4.12 -17.91 -9.49
N VAL A 41 5.05 -17.01 -9.83
CA VAL A 41 6.43 -17.36 -10.27
C VAL A 41 7.35 -17.85 -9.13
N GLY A 42 6.79 -17.96 -7.93
CA GLY A 42 7.48 -18.29 -6.69
C GLY A 42 8.03 -17.05 -6.00
N ILE A 43 7.78 -16.94 -4.70
CA ILE A 43 8.13 -15.78 -3.88
C ILE A 43 9.02 -16.24 -2.75
N ASP A 44 10.14 -15.55 -2.53
CA ASP A 44 11.00 -15.77 -1.38
C ASP A 44 10.49 -14.93 -0.19
N VAL A 45 10.30 -15.60 0.95
CA VAL A 45 9.72 -15.01 2.15
C VAL A 45 10.65 -15.23 3.33
N ASP A 46 11.11 -14.12 3.90
CA ASP A 46 11.83 -14.08 5.15
C ASP A 46 10.87 -13.86 6.32
N LEU A 47 10.91 -14.75 7.31
CA LEU A 47 10.15 -14.65 8.55
C LEU A 47 11.10 -14.42 9.72
N ARG A 48 10.75 -13.48 10.59
CA ARG A 48 11.42 -13.24 11.88
C ARG A 48 10.41 -13.29 13.02
N VAL A 49 10.76 -14.02 14.06
CA VAL A 49 9.99 -14.12 15.29
C VAL A 49 10.74 -13.43 16.42
N LEU A 50 10.10 -12.47 17.06
CA LEU A 50 10.72 -11.59 18.05
C LEU A 50 9.86 -11.41 19.31
N PRO A 51 10.44 -11.01 20.45
CA PRO A 51 9.69 -10.60 21.62
C PRO A 51 8.81 -9.38 21.34
N ASN A 52 7.66 -9.29 22.00
CA ASN A 52 6.73 -8.16 21.86
C ASN A 52 7.38 -6.81 22.20
N SER A 53 8.36 -6.81 23.11
CA SER A 53 9.08 -5.59 23.51
C SER A 53 10.00 -5.01 22.43
N GLN A 54 10.26 -5.76 21.35
CA GLN A 54 11.15 -5.36 20.25
C GLN A 54 10.37 -5.05 18.96
N PHE A 55 9.06 -5.31 18.95
CA PHE A 55 8.25 -5.32 17.72
C PHE A 55 8.23 -3.98 16.98
N GLY A 56 8.10 -2.89 17.73
CA GLY A 56 8.17 -1.54 17.16
C GLY A 56 9.51 -1.20 16.52
N SER A 57 10.62 -1.58 17.13
CA SER A 57 11.95 -1.30 16.54
C SER A 57 12.21 -2.18 15.32
N ALA A 58 11.77 -3.44 15.37
CA ALA A 58 11.89 -4.34 14.23
C ALA A 58 11.02 -3.87 13.05
N LEU A 59 9.77 -3.45 13.29
CA LEU A 59 8.92 -2.86 12.25
C LEU A 59 9.62 -1.67 11.60
N GLN A 60 10.08 -0.70 12.39
CA GLN A 60 10.81 0.46 11.89
C GLN A 60 12.01 0.03 11.02
N TYR A 61 12.82 -0.92 11.52
CA TYR A 61 14.03 -1.39 10.84
C TYR A 61 13.76 -2.14 9.53
N PHE A 62 12.82 -3.10 9.53
CA PHE A 62 12.55 -3.96 8.37
C PHE A 62 11.60 -3.34 7.35
N THR A 63 10.85 -2.31 7.73
CA THR A 63 10.15 -1.45 6.76
C THR A 63 11.13 -0.53 6.05
N GLY A 64 12.14 -0.01 6.76
CA GLY A 64 13.14 0.86 6.17
C GLY A 64 12.56 2.21 5.71
N SER A 65 13.07 2.80 4.62
CA SER A 65 14.15 2.29 3.76
C SER A 65 15.52 2.23 4.48
N LYS A 66 16.55 1.69 3.80
CA LYS A 66 17.91 1.63 4.37
C LYS A 66 18.43 3.04 4.68
N GLU A 67 18.15 3.99 3.80
CA GLU A 67 18.57 5.38 3.87
C GLU A 67 17.88 6.07 5.05
N HIS A 68 16.57 5.87 5.20
CA HIS A 68 15.80 6.31 6.37
C HIS A 68 16.41 5.77 7.68
N ASN A 69 16.71 4.46 7.73
CA ASN A 69 17.33 3.81 8.88
C ASN A 69 18.72 4.38 9.23
N ILE A 70 19.52 4.77 8.23
CA ILE A 70 20.83 5.38 8.45
C ILE A 70 20.67 6.71 9.19
N ILE A 71 19.74 7.56 8.72
CA ILE A 71 19.52 8.88 9.33
C ILE A 71 18.94 8.76 10.73
N LEU A 72 17.96 7.88 10.97
CA LEU A 72 17.43 7.67 12.33
C LEU A 72 18.51 7.18 13.30
N ARG A 73 19.40 6.29 12.86
CA ARG A 73 20.54 5.83 13.68
C ARG A 73 21.51 6.97 13.97
N LYS A 74 21.80 7.84 13.00
CA LYS A 74 22.62 9.04 13.22
C LYS A 74 22.00 9.96 14.27
N ILE A 75 20.70 10.24 14.16
CA ILE A 75 19.96 11.06 15.15
C ILE A 75 19.99 10.42 16.55
N ALA A 76 19.88 9.09 16.64
CA ALA A 76 20.01 8.38 17.90
C ALA A 76 21.41 8.56 18.50
N ILE A 77 22.46 8.38 17.69
CA ILE A 77 23.86 8.53 18.10
C ILE A 77 24.13 9.95 18.61
N ASP A 78 23.65 10.97 17.90
CA ASP A 78 23.79 12.39 18.29
C ASP A 78 23.11 12.69 19.65
N LYS A 79 22.20 11.83 20.10
CA LYS A 79 21.53 11.89 21.40
C LYS A 79 22.13 10.96 22.46
N GLY A 80 23.26 10.31 22.17
CA GLY A 80 23.88 9.31 23.04
C GLY A 80 23.06 8.02 23.17
N LEU A 81 22.27 7.68 22.14
CA LEU A 81 21.41 6.50 22.07
C LEU A 81 21.91 5.54 20.98
N LYS A 82 21.52 4.27 21.09
CA LYS A 82 21.75 3.26 20.07
C LYS A 82 20.40 2.73 19.56
N LEU A 83 20.12 2.90 18.27
CA LEU A 83 18.95 2.32 17.60
C LEU A 83 19.39 1.13 16.76
N ASN A 84 18.67 0.00 16.89
CA ASN A 84 18.82 -1.17 16.03
C ASN A 84 17.48 -1.94 15.94
N GLU A 85 17.48 -3.10 15.28
CA GLU A 85 16.28 -3.93 15.08
C GLU A 85 15.66 -4.46 16.39
N TYR A 86 16.40 -4.43 17.50
CA TYR A 86 15.95 -4.95 18.79
C TYR A 86 15.37 -3.87 19.70
N GLY A 87 15.66 -2.59 19.47
CA GLY A 87 15.32 -1.53 20.40
C GLY A 87 16.05 -0.22 20.18
N LEU A 88 15.60 0.79 20.92
CA LEU A 88 16.35 2.01 21.21
C LEU A 88 16.91 1.93 22.63
N PHE A 89 18.21 2.16 22.77
CA PHE A 89 18.94 1.92 24.02
C PHE A 89 19.67 3.18 24.50
N ARG A 90 19.75 3.31 25.83
CA ARG A 90 20.68 4.21 26.53
C ARG A 90 21.62 3.35 27.37
N GLY A 91 22.87 3.21 26.90
CA GLY A 91 23.77 2.19 27.44
C GLY A 91 23.15 0.79 27.33
N PRO A 92 23.12 -0.03 28.41
CA PRO A 92 22.50 -1.35 28.37
C PRO A 92 20.97 -1.33 28.49
N LYS A 93 20.37 -0.19 28.86
CA LYS A 93 18.93 -0.09 29.12
C LYS A 93 18.16 0.19 27.84
N MET A 94 17.25 -0.70 27.48
CA MET A 94 16.26 -0.43 26.44
C MET A 94 15.25 0.62 26.94
N ILE A 95 15.04 1.68 26.17
CA ILE A 95 14.16 2.80 26.53
C ILE A 95 12.92 2.91 25.63
N ALA A 96 12.95 2.29 24.45
CA ALA A 96 11.81 2.17 23.55
C ALA A 96 11.99 0.95 22.65
N GLY A 97 10.89 0.35 22.21
CA GLY A 97 10.95 -0.68 21.19
C GLY A 97 9.69 -1.51 21.00
N ARG A 98 8.68 -1.33 21.84
CA ARG A 98 7.43 -2.10 21.77
C ARG A 98 6.56 -1.65 20.60
N THR A 99 6.53 -0.34 20.32
CA THR A 99 5.77 0.24 19.19
C THR A 99 6.65 1.20 18.39
N GLU A 100 6.39 1.35 17.09
CA GLU A 100 7.14 2.31 16.27
C GLU A 100 6.98 3.73 16.82
N LYS A 101 5.76 4.12 17.18
CA LYS A 101 5.45 5.44 17.77
C LYS A 101 6.30 5.75 19.00
N GLU A 102 6.55 4.76 19.86
CA GLU A 102 7.43 4.91 21.02
C GLU A 102 8.89 5.18 20.61
N VAL A 103 9.39 4.50 19.58
CA VAL A 103 10.75 4.70 19.04
C VAL A 103 10.90 6.12 18.50
N TYR A 104 9.98 6.56 17.63
CA TYR A 104 9.98 7.94 17.09
C TYR A 104 9.86 8.99 18.20
N ALA A 105 8.95 8.79 19.17
CA ALA A 105 8.78 9.71 20.29
C ALA A 105 10.04 9.81 21.17
N ALA A 106 10.73 8.70 21.41
CA ALA A 106 11.99 8.69 22.16
C ALA A 106 13.13 9.42 21.42
N LEU A 107 13.09 9.45 20.08
CA LEU A 107 13.97 10.27 19.24
C LEU A 107 13.53 11.74 19.13
N LYS A 108 12.41 12.13 19.76
CA LYS A 108 11.83 13.49 19.72
C LYS A 108 11.40 13.92 18.31
N MET A 109 10.74 13.00 17.61
CA MET A 109 10.11 13.23 16.30
C MET A 109 8.73 12.58 16.27
N ASP A 110 7.87 13.09 15.40
CA ASP A 110 6.57 12.48 15.15
C ASP A 110 6.72 11.17 14.38
N TYR A 111 5.71 10.31 14.48
CA TYR A 111 5.67 9.05 13.76
C TYR A 111 5.54 9.30 12.24
N ILE A 112 6.37 8.59 11.47
CA ILE A 112 6.44 8.71 10.01
C ILE A 112 5.79 7.47 9.42
N GLU A 113 4.77 7.67 8.59
CA GLU A 113 4.11 6.58 7.87
C GLU A 113 5.09 5.87 6.92
N PRO A 114 5.01 4.52 6.79
CA PRO A 114 5.90 3.73 5.95
C PRO A 114 6.14 4.28 4.55
N GLU A 115 5.10 4.79 3.90
CA GLU A 115 5.11 5.30 2.52
C GLU A 115 6.02 6.52 2.32
N LEU A 116 6.40 7.22 3.41
CA LEU A 116 7.25 8.40 3.35
C LEU A 116 8.74 8.09 3.61
N ARG A 117 9.09 6.88 4.04
CA ARG A 117 10.40 6.55 4.63
C ARG A 117 11.49 6.32 3.59
N GLU A 118 11.75 7.34 2.77
CA GLU A 118 12.70 7.26 1.66
C GLU A 118 13.85 8.27 1.76
N ASN A 119 14.00 8.95 2.91
CA ASN A 119 15.01 9.98 3.13
C ASN A 119 14.94 11.11 2.08
N GLN A 120 13.74 11.63 1.85
CA GLN A 120 13.43 12.69 0.89
C GLN A 120 12.84 13.95 1.55
N GLY A 121 13.03 14.10 2.86
CA GLY A 121 12.62 15.27 3.65
C GLY A 121 11.61 14.96 4.76
N GLU A 122 11.17 13.71 4.86
CA GLU A 122 10.21 13.24 5.85
C GLU A 122 10.75 13.34 7.29
N ILE A 123 12.06 13.15 7.48
CA ILE A 123 12.70 13.18 8.80
C ILE A 123 12.77 14.62 9.32
N GLU A 124 13.18 15.57 8.47
CA GLU A 124 13.18 16.99 8.80
C GLU A 124 11.76 17.48 9.07
N ALA A 125 10.78 17.04 8.28
CA ALA A 125 9.37 17.34 8.49
C ALA A 125 8.86 16.81 9.84
N ALA A 126 9.15 15.56 10.18
CA ALA A 126 8.77 14.95 11.46
C ALA A 126 9.42 15.65 12.67
N LEU A 127 10.70 16.03 12.55
CA LEU A 127 11.41 16.79 13.59
C LEU A 127 10.85 18.20 13.77
N ARG A 128 10.48 18.88 12.67
CA ARG A 128 9.81 20.18 12.71
C ARG A 128 8.44 20.08 13.38
N GLN A 129 7.64 19.10 12.97
CA GLN A 129 6.30 18.89 13.48
C GLN A 129 6.30 18.60 14.98
N ALA A 130 7.20 17.73 15.45
CA ALA A 130 7.35 17.43 16.88
C ALA A 130 7.77 18.65 17.72
N ARG A 131 8.31 19.71 17.09
CA ARG A 131 8.63 21.00 17.73
C ARG A 131 7.51 22.04 17.58
N GLY A 132 6.34 21.65 17.06
CA GLY A 132 5.21 22.54 16.81
C GLY A 132 5.46 23.55 15.69
N LYS A 133 6.40 23.27 14.77
CA LYS A 133 6.71 24.17 13.64
C LYS A 133 5.81 23.89 12.43
N PRO A 134 5.50 24.89 11.59
CA PRO A 134 4.76 24.70 10.34
C PRO A 134 5.55 23.84 9.34
N ASN A 135 4.88 23.37 8.29
CA ASN A 135 5.44 22.50 7.25
C ASN A 135 6.01 21.19 7.82
N GLY A 136 5.18 20.53 8.63
CA GLY A 136 5.39 19.19 9.15
C GLY A 136 5.19 18.09 8.11
N LEU A 137 4.94 16.87 8.56
CA LEU A 137 4.64 15.74 7.70
C LEU A 137 3.37 16.03 6.88
N PRO A 138 3.34 15.63 5.59
CA PRO A 138 2.15 15.76 4.78
C PRO A 138 1.04 14.84 5.31
N LYS A 139 -0.22 15.25 5.13
CA LYS A 139 -1.35 14.34 5.33
C LYS A 139 -1.41 13.37 4.14
N ILE A 140 -1.34 12.08 4.41
CA ILE A 140 -1.47 11.04 3.38
C ILE A 140 -2.95 10.76 3.09
N ILE A 141 -3.26 10.51 1.82
CA ILE A 141 -4.58 10.07 1.36
C ILE A 141 -4.73 8.59 1.76
N GLY A 142 -5.73 8.28 2.58
CA GLY A 142 -6.04 6.91 2.99
C GLY A 142 -7.07 6.26 2.08
N TYR A 143 -7.27 4.94 2.21
CA TYR A 143 -8.26 4.19 1.42
C TYR A 143 -9.69 4.73 1.56
N LYS A 144 -10.05 5.35 2.70
CA LYS A 144 -11.39 5.93 2.93
C LYS A 144 -11.59 7.29 2.26
N ASP A 145 -10.49 7.95 1.84
CA ASP A 145 -10.56 9.20 1.09
C ASP A 145 -10.84 8.93 -0.41
N ILE A 146 -10.69 7.67 -0.87
CA ILE A 146 -10.99 7.26 -2.24
C ILE A 146 -12.50 7.06 -2.41
N LEU A 147 -13.13 7.96 -3.16
CA LEU A 147 -14.58 7.96 -3.40
C LEU A 147 -14.99 7.20 -4.66
N GLY A 148 -14.04 6.80 -5.50
CA GLY A 148 -14.31 6.09 -6.74
C GLY A 148 -13.05 5.86 -7.55
N ASP A 149 -13.17 4.96 -8.52
CA ASP A 149 -12.17 4.75 -9.55
C ASP A 149 -12.57 5.53 -10.80
N LEU A 150 -11.63 6.16 -11.49
CA LEU A 150 -11.89 7.04 -12.63
C LEU A 150 -11.47 6.44 -13.97
N HIS A 151 -10.72 5.33 -13.96
CA HIS A 151 -10.19 4.73 -15.18
C HIS A 151 -10.46 3.23 -15.16
N CYS A 152 -11.66 2.85 -15.61
CA CYS A 152 -12.04 1.45 -15.73
C CYS A 152 -12.51 1.11 -17.15
N HIS A 153 -12.11 -0.07 -17.62
CA HIS A 153 -12.47 -0.62 -18.92
C HIS A 153 -13.63 -1.60 -18.78
N SER A 154 -14.64 -1.44 -19.63
CA SER A 154 -15.80 -2.32 -19.69
C SER A 154 -15.68 -3.31 -20.84
N ASN A 155 -16.67 -4.17 -21.00
CA ASN A 155 -16.74 -5.07 -22.14
C ASN A 155 -16.96 -4.38 -23.49
N TRP A 156 -17.14 -3.05 -23.52
CA TRP A 156 -17.22 -2.29 -24.75
C TRP A 156 -15.90 -2.26 -25.55
N ASP A 157 -14.74 -2.29 -24.89
CA ASP A 157 -13.42 -2.31 -25.53
C ASP A 157 -12.64 -3.63 -25.31
N GLY A 158 -13.32 -4.67 -24.81
CA GLY A 158 -12.73 -5.98 -24.59
C GLY A 158 -12.43 -6.32 -23.13
N GLY A 159 -12.85 -5.49 -22.17
CA GLY A 159 -12.90 -5.88 -20.76
C GLY A 159 -13.87 -7.05 -20.50
N ASN A 160 -13.75 -7.70 -19.33
CA ASN A 160 -14.55 -8.88 -19.00
C ASN A 160 -15.95 -8.55 -18.44
N ASN A 161 -16.15 -7.35 -17.91
CA ASN A 161 -17.35 -7.01 -17.13
C ASN A 161 -18.20 -5.96 -17.85
N SER A 162 -19.52 -6.07 -17.73
CA SER A 162 -20.43 -5.00 -18.15
C SER A 162 -20.32 -3.77 -17.22
N ILE A 163 -20.69 -2.60 -17.73
CA ILE A 163 -20.73 -1.35 -16.95
C ILE A 163 -21.62 -1.50 -15.72
N GLU A 164 -22.76 -2.20 -15.85
CA GLU A 164 -23.69 -2.40 -14.73
C GLU A 164 -23.10 -3.29 -13.62
N GLU A 165 -22.34 -4.33 -13.96
CA GLU A 165 -21.64 -5.19 -13.00
C GLU A 165 -20.53 -4.42 -12.26
N MET A 166 -19.77 -3.62 -13.00
CA MET A 166 -18.72 -2.78 -12.43
C MET A 166 -19.29 -1.75 -11.46
N ALA A 167 -20.36 -1.06 -11.86
CA ALA A 167 -21.03 -0.07 -11.02
C ALA A 167 -21.60 -0.67 -9.72
N LYS A 168 -22.24 -1.84 -9.79
CA LYS A 168 -22.73 -2.57 -8.61
C LYS A 168 -21.57 -3.00 -7.70
N THR A 169 -20.43 -3.38 -8.27
CA THR A 169 -19.24 -3.76 -7.49
C THR A 169 -18.64 -2.54 -6.79
N ALA A 170 -18.50 -1.42 -7.49
CA ALA A 170 -18.06 -0.14 -6.92
C ALA A 170 -18.96 0.32 -5.76
N GLN A 171 -20.30 0.19 -5.89
CA GLN A 171 -21.22 0.44 -4.76
C GLN A 171 -20.93 -0.45 -3.55
N LYS A 172 -20.68 -1.75 -3.76
CA LYS A 172 -20.33 -2.69 -2.67
C LYS A 172 -19.00 -2.34 -1.99
N MET A 173 -18.07 -1.75 -2.74
CA MET A 173 -16.80 -1.25 -2.22
C MET A 173 -16.94 0.06 -1.44
N GLY A 174 -18.13 0.67 -1.43
CA GLY A 174 -18.40 1.93 -0.75
C GLY A 174 -18.05 3.17 -1.56
N TYR A 175 -17.79 3.03 -2.87
CA TYR A 175 -17.56 4.16 -3.75
C TYR A 175 -18.87 4.92 -4.01
N GLN A 176 -18.71 6.22 -4.30
CA GLN A 176 -19.76 7.13 -4.72
C GLN A 176 -19.88 7.19 -6.24
N TYR A 177 -18.81 6.86 -6.98
CA TYR A 177 -18.81 6.85 -8.43
C TYR A 177 -17.83 5.85 -9.03
N ILE A 178 -17.99 5.59 -10.33
CA ILE A 178 -17.01 4.89 -11.17
C ILE A 178 -16.91 5.57 -12.53
N GLY A 179 -15.69 5.77 -13.03
CA GLY A 179 -15.40 6.29 -14.36
C GLY A 179 -15.15 5.19 -15.37
N ILE A 180 -15.93 5.21 -16.45
CA ILE A 180 -15.74 4.29 -17.58
C ILE A 180 -14.90 5.00 -18.63
N ALA A 181 -13.71 4.46 -18.91
CA ALA A 181 -12.69 5.06 -19.75
C ALA A 181 -12.25 4.10 -20.87
N ASP A 182 -13.22 3.50 -21.57
CA ASP A 182 -12.91 2.57 -22.65
C ASP A 182 -12.04 3.22 -23.75
N HIS A 183 -11.20 2.42 -24.40
CA HIS A 183 -10.32 2.83 -25.48
C HIS A 183 -11.09 3.43 -26.66
N THR A 184 -10.50 4.46 -27.26
CA THR A 184 -10.98 5.05 -28.51
C THR A 184 -10.16 4.57 -29.70
N LYS A 185 -10.81 4.42 -30.85
CA LYS A 185 -10.25 3.73 -32.01
C LYS A 185 -9.12 4.50 -32.69
N PHE A 186 -7.88 4.03 -32.57
CA PHE A 186 -6.77 4.41 -33.49
C PHE A 186 -5.76 3.28 -33.75
N LEU A 187 -5.44 2.45 -32.76
CA LEU A 187 -4.56 1.29 -32.96
C LEU A 187 -5.35 0.09 -33.50
N ARG A 188 -4.87 -0.53 -34.59
CA ARG A 188 -5.48 -1.71 -35.24
C ARG A 188 -5.52 -2.96 -34.35
N ILE A 189 -4.90 -2.89 -33.17
CA ILE A 189 -4.70 -3.97 -32.20
C ILE A 189 -5.72 -3.89 -31.06
N GLU A 190 -6.27 -2.70 -30.77
CA GLU A 190 -7.22 -2.48 -29.66
C GLU A 190 -8.65 -2.50 -30.20
N ASN A 191 -9.58 -3.13 -29.47
CA ASN A 191 -11.01 -3.12 -29.77
C ASN A 191 -11.65 -1.75 -29.44
N GLY A 192 -10.97 -0.65 -29.79
CA GLY A 192 -11.38 0.70 -29.44
C GLY A 192 -12.69 1.12 -30.09
N LEU A 193 -13.47 1.92 -29.36
CA LEU A 193 -14.76 2.44 -29.79
C LEU A 193 -14.55 3.58 -30.79
N ASN A 194 -15.32 3.56 -31.87
CA ASN A 194 -15.55 4.75 -32.68
C ASN A 194 -16.57 5.69 -32.02
N GLU A 195 -16.76 6.88 -32.59
CA GLU A 195 -17.64 7.93 -32.06
C GLU A 195 -19.09 7.45 -31.89
N LYS A 196 -19.60 6.67 -32.85
CA LYS A 196 -20.96 6.12 -32.77
C LYS A 196 -21.08 5.11 -31.62
N GLN A 197 -20.10 4.23 -31.46
CA GLN A 197 -20.07 3.27 -30.36
C GLN A 197 -19.97 3.98 -29.00
N LEU A 198 -19.15 5.03 -28.91
CA LEU A 198 -19.02 5.84 -27.69
C LEU A 198 -20.35 6.51 -27.30
N ILE A 199 -21.09 7.02 -28.29
CA ILE A 199 -22.43 7.58 -28.08
C ILE A 199 -23.41 6.51 -27.57
N GLU A 200 -23.40 5.30 -28.15
CA GLU A 200 -24.26 4.20 -27.70
C GLU A 200 -23.94 3.75 -26.28
N ARG A 201 -22.65 3.58 -25.96
CA ARG A 201 -22.20 3.29 -24.59
C ARG A 201 -22.65 4.37 -23.61
N ASN A 202 -22.55 5.64 -23.98
CA ASN A 202 -23.02 6.74 -23.15
C ASN A 202 -24.53 6.68 -22.87
N LYS A 203 -25.34 6.21 -23.83
CA LYS A 203 -26.77 5.95 -23.61
C LYS A 203 -27.00 4.79 -22.64
N GLU A 204 -26.17 3.75 -22.67
CA GLU A 204 -26.20 2.68 -21.68
C GLU A 204 -25.91 3.21 -20.26
N ILE A 205 -24.85 4.01 -20.12
CA ILE A 205 -24.51 4.68 -18.85
C ILE A 205 -25.68 5.53 -18.34
N ASP A 206 -26.36 6.27 -19.22
CA ASP A 206 -27.54 7.06 -18.84
C ASP A 206 -28.69 6.20 -18.32
N LYS A 207 -28.93 5.04 -18.95
CA LYS A 207 -29.95 4.09 -18.49
C LYS A 207 -29.58 3.53 -17.12
N ILE A 208 -28.31 3.17 -16.90
CA ILE A 208 -27.82 2.66 -15.62
C ILE A 208 -27.97 3.71 -14.51
N ASN A 209 -27.53 4.95 -14.76
CA ASN A 209 -27.68 6.04 -13.80
C ASN A 209 -29.15 6.30 -13.45
N LYS A 210 -30.06 6.27 -14.43
CA LYS A 210 -31.52 6.37 -14.17
C LYS A 210 -32.04 5.24 -13.29
N LYS A 211 -31.59 3.99 -13.50
CA LYS A 211 -31.94 2.85 -12.63
C LYS A 211 -31.49 3.09 -11.19
N PHE A 212 -30.26 3.59 -10.98
CA PHE A 212 -29.76 3.88 -9.64
C PHE A 212 -30.52 5.02 -8.96
N GLN A 213 -30.85 6.08 -9.69
CA GLN A 213 -31.68 7.17 -9.15
C GLN A 213 -33.07 6.65 -8.75
N ALA A 214 -33.69 5.82 -9.59
CA ALA A 214 -34.99 5.22 -9.30
C ALA A 214 -34.99 4.30 -8.06
N SER A 215 -33.84 3.68 -7.74
CA SER A 215 -33.66 2.89 -6.51
C SER A 215 -33.23 3.72 -5.30
N GLY A 216 -33.17 5.04 -5.41
CA GLY A 216 -32.77 5.95 -4.34
C GLY A 216 -31.26 6.05 -4.10
N SER A 217 -30.45 5.45 -4.97
CA SER A 217 -28.99 5.51 -4.88
C SER A 217 -28.45 6.81 -5.46
N LYS A 218 -27.47 7.41 -4.77
CA LYS A 218 -26.72 8.59 -5.24
C LYS A 218 -25.48 8.23 -6.05
N PHE A 219 -25.25 6.94 -6.28
CA PHE A 219 -24.08 6.46 -7.02
C PHE A 219 -24.12 6.91 -8.48
N GLN A 220 -22.96 7.26 -9.03
CA GLN A 220 -22.87 7.76 -10.40
C GLN A 220 -21.84 7.00 -11.24
N VAL A 221 -22.25 6.57 -12.43
CA VAL A 221 -21.35 6.11 -13.48
C VAL A 221 -20.99 7.33 -14.34
N LEU A 222 -19.69 7.64 -14.42
CA LEU A 222 -19.15 8.75 -15.18
C LEU A 222 -18.76 8.30 -16.58
N LYS A 223 -19.05 9.15 -17.57
CA LYS A 223 -18.74 8.94 -18.97
C LYS A 223 -17.36 9.52 -19.27
N GLY A 224 -16.36 8.67 -19.47
CA GLY A 224 -15.03 9.05 -19.91
C GLY A 224 -14.62 8.33 -21.18
N CYS A 225 -13.38 8.51 -21.59
CA CYS A 225 -12.72 7.69 -22.60
C CYS A 225 -11.22 7.77 -22.37
N GLU A 226 -10.51 6.69 -22.71
CA GLU A 226 -9.07 6.73 -22.87
C GLU A 226 -8.77 7.20 -24.30
N ALA A 227 -8.51 8.49 -24.42
CA ALA A 227 -8.16 9.12 -25.69
C ALA A 227 -6.67 8.92 -25.99
N ASN A 228 -6.38 8.39 -27.17
CA ASN A 228 -5.02 8.30 -27.67
C ASN A 228 -4.49 9.70 -28.02
N ILE A 229 -3.19 9.93 -27.78
CA ILE A 229 -2.46 11.10 -28.27
C ILE A 229 -1.62 10.64 -29.47
N MET A 230 -1.86 11.24 -30.62
CA MET A 230 -1.23 10.88 -31.90
C MET A 230 0.21 11.41 -31.99
N ALA A 231 0.95 10.96 -33.00
CA ALA A 231 2.35 11.33 -33.19
C ALA A 231 2.57 12.84 -33.40
N ASP A 232 1.55 13.55 -33.90
CA ASP A 232 1.54 15.01 -34.05
C ASP A 232 1.00 15.75 -32.81
N GLY A 233 0.63 15.02 -31.76
CA GLY A 233 0.05 15.54 -30.53
C GLY A 233 -1.46 15.77 -30.58
N SER A 234 -2.13 15.40 -31.69
CA SER A 234 -3.61 15.41 -31.78
C SER A 234 -4.29 14.32 -30.98
#